data_AF-A0A9E1SPL5-F1
#
_entry.id   AF-A0A9E1SPL5-F1
#
_cell.length_a   1.000
_cell.length_b   1.000
_cell.length_c   1.000
_cell.angle_alpha   90.00
_cell.angle_beta   90.00
_cell.angle_gamma   90.00
#
_symmetry.space_group_name_H-M   'P 1'
#
loop_
_entity.id
_entity.type
_entity.pdbx_description
1 polymer ?
#
loop_
_entity_poly.entity_id
_entity_poly.type
_entity_poly.pdbx_seq_one_letter_code
_entity_poly.pdbx_strand_id
1 'polypeptide(L)'
;MSVYYLTKTKRERGNKRRQQDEFSAGLIEPPSLHPVIDPNKCLGCASCVTACPEGNVLGVINGKAELIAPTHCIGHGACQKDMIFFERLLSFMNCQ
;
A
#
# COMPACT_ATOMS: atom_id res chain seq x y z
N MET A 1 -4.09 -22.80 -13.36
CA MET A 1 -4.02 -21.65 -12.45
C MET A 1 -2.61 -21.59 -11.90
N SER A 2 -1.80 -20.61 -12.30
CA SER A 2 -0.38 -20.54 -11.96
C SER A 2 -0.16 -20.33 -10.45
N VAL A 3 0.90 -20.92 -9.90
CA VAL A 3 1.29 -20.83 -8.47
C VAL A 3 1.31 -19.39 -7.96
N TYR A 4 1.72 -18.45 -8.83
CA TYR A 4 1.69 -17.01 -8.58
C TYR A 4 0.29 -16.48 -8.21
N TYR A 5 -0.77 -16.90 -8.90
CA TYR A 5 -2.14 -16.46 -8.58
C TYR A 5 -2.62 -16.97 -7.23
N LEU A 6 -2.23 -18.20 -6.85
CA LEU A 6 -2.58 -18.78 -5.55
C LEU A 6 -1.91 -18.03 -4.39
N THR A 7 -0.63 -17.69 -4.54
CA THR A 7 0.10 -16.93 -3.51
C THR A 7 -0.36 -15.47 -3.44
N LYS A 8 -0.66 -14.84 -4.59
CA LYS A 8 -1.23 -13.48 -4.67
C LYS A 8 -2.57 -13.39 -3.95
N THR A 9 -3.52 -14.27 -4.26
CA THR A 9 -4.86 -14.26 -3.64
C THR A 9 -4.79 -14.52 -2.14
N LYS A 10 -3.85 -15.34 -1.65
CA LYS A 10 -3.63 -15.55 -0.21
C LYS A 10 -3.14 -14.28 0.49
N ARG A 11 -2.21 -13.52 -0.12
CA ARG A 11 -1.68 -12.25 0.41
C ARG A 11 -2.77 -11.17 0.44
N GLU A 12 -3.51 -11.01 -0.65
CA GLU A 12 -4.61 -10.03 -0.74
C GLU A 12 -5.71 -10.33 0.29
N ARG A 13 -6.05 -11.61 0.50
CA ARG A 13 -6.99 -12.00 1.57
C ARG A 13 -6.46 -11.66 2.96
N GLY A 14 -5.17 -11.85 3.21
CA GLY A 14 -4.53 -11.46 4.47
C GLY A 14 -4.58 -9.95 4.70
N ASN A 15 -4.25 -9.17 3.68
CA ASN A 15 -4.31 -7.71 3.72
C ASN A 15 -5.73 -7.20 3.98
N LYS A 16 -6.73 -7.77 3.28
CA LYS A 16 -8.13 -7.40 3.45
C LYS A 16 -8.67 -7.71 4.84
N ARG A 17 -8.27 -8.85 5.44
CA ARG A 17 -8.63 -9.19 6.82
C ARG A 17 -8.11 -8.14 7.80
N ARG A 18 -6.81 -7.82 7.72
CA ARG A 18 -6.19 -6.82 8.59
C ARG A 18 -6.84 -5.45 8.46
N GLN A 19 -7.17 -5.05 7.23
CA GLN A 19 -7.90 -3.79 6.98
C GLN A 19 -9.29 -3.80 7.62
N GLN A 20 -10.01 -4.92 7.54
CA GLN A 20 -11.33 -5.07 8.16
C GLN A 20 -11.24 -5.09 9.68
N ASP A 21 -10.23 -5.75 10.24
CA ASP A 21 -9.98 -5.82 11.68
C ASP A 21 -9.73 -4.39 12.23
N GLU A 22 -8.88 -3.61 11.57
CA GLU A 22 -8.60 -2.21 11.98
C GLU A 22 -9.76 -1.26 11.74
N PHE A 23 -10.50 -1.42 10.63
CA PHE A 23 -11.73 -0.66 10.38
C PHE A 23 -12.78 -0.94 11.47
N SER A 24 -12.92 -2.21 11.88
CA SER A 24 -13.85 -2.62 12.94
C SER A 24 -13.40 -2.16 14.34
N ALA A 25 -12.09 -2.01 14.55
CA ALA A 25 -11.51 -1.47 15.78
C ALA A 25 -11.74 0.05 15.95
N GLY A 26 -12.36 0.73 14.96
CA GLY A 26 -12.63 2.16 15.02
C GLY A 26 -11.39 3.03 14.82
N LEU A 27 -10.27 2.44 14.40
CA LEU A 27 -9.00 3.10 14.09
C LEU A 27 -9.03 3.71 12.66
N ILE A 28 -10.07 4.49 12.38
CA ILE A 28 -10.27 5.13 11.07
C ILE A 28 -9.46 6.44 10.99
N GLU A 29 -9.10 7.00 12.13
CA GLU A 29 -8.32 8.23 12.25
C GLU A 29 -6.85 7.87 12.42
N PRO A 30 -6.01 8.14 11.42
CA PRO A 30 -4.59 7.86 11.56
C PRO A 30 -3.95 8.97 12.42
N PRO A 31 -2.94 8.63 13.23
CA PRO A 31 -2.32 9.57 14.16
C PRO A 31 -1.43 10.65 13.50
N SER A 32 -1.20 10.62 12.18
CA SER A 32 -0.15 11.43 11.54
C SER A 32 -0.39 11.68 10.05
N LEU A 33 0.42 12.54 9.43
CA LEU A 33 0.34 12.90 8.01
C LEU A 33 0.56 11.66 7.09
N HIS A 34 -0.51 11.05 6.58
CA HIS A 34 -0.46 9.95 5.60
C HIS A 34 -0.79 10.43 4.19
N PRO A 35 -0.13 9.86 3.16
CA PRO A 35 -0.50 10.11 1.79
C PRO A 35 -1.90 9.54 1.52
N VAL A 36 -2.81 10.39 1.04
CA VAL A 36 -4.11 9.94 0.54
C VAL A 36 -3.88 9.23 -0.79
N ILE A 37 -4.06 7.91 -0.80
CA ILE A 37 -3.90 7.09 -1.99
C ILE A 37 -5.18 7.15 -2.80
N ASP A 38 -5.14 7.85 -3.93
CA ASP A 38 -6.24 7.82 -4.88
C ASP A 38 -6.18 6.51 -5.69
N PRO A 39 -7.20 5.62 -5.57
CA PRO A 39 -7.21 4.35 -6.31
C PRO A 39 -7.22 4.56 -7.83
N ASN A 40 -7.63 5.72 -8.34
CA ASN A 40 -7.60 6.01 -9.78
C ASN A 40 -6.20 6.32 -10.29
N LYS A 41 -5.35 6.92 -9.43
CA LYS A 41 -3.95 7.25 -9.76
C LYS A 41 -2.99 6.11 -9.43
N CYS A 42 -3.40 5.16 -8.59
CA CYS A 42 -2.57 4.02 -8.21
C CYS A 42 -2.47 2.97 -9.33
N LEU A 43 -1.24 2.76 -9.82
CA LEU A 43 -0.89 1.75 -10.83
C LEU A 43 -0.67 0.34 -10.26
N GLY A 44 -0.69 0.18 -8.93
CA GLY A 44 -0.52 -1.13 -8.30
C GLY A 44 0.92 -1.60 -8.16
N CYS A 45 1.88 -0.68 -8.20
CA CYS A 45 3.29 -1.00 -8.23
C CYS A 45 3.89 -1.53 -6.91
N ALA A 46 3.15 -1.44 -5.81
CA ALA A 46 3.59 -1.84 -4.48
C ALA A 46 4.88 -1.18 -3.96
N SER A 47 5.45 -0.18 -4.64
CA SER A 47 6.69 0.51 -4.22
C SER A 47 6.54 1.19 -2.86
N CYS A 48 5.39 1.80 -2.61
CA CYS A 48 5.06 2.39 -1.32
C CYS A 48 5.04 1.35 -0.17
N VAL A 49 4.71 0.09 -0.45
CA VAL A 49 4.72 -0.99 0.55
C VAL A 49 6.15 -1.36 0.92
N THR A 50 7.06 -1.43 -0.05
CA THR A 50 8.48 -1.71 0.19
C THR A 50 9.24 -0.53 0.77
N ALA A 51 8.80 0.69 0.50
CA ALA A 51 9.41 1.92 1.01
C ALA A 51 9.13 2.17 2.49
N CYS A 52 8.12 1.52 3.06
CA CYS A 52 7.76 1.68 4.46
C CYS A 52 8.73 0.89 5.35
N PRO A 53 9.57 1.54 6.17
CA PRO A 53 10.54 0.83 7.03
C PRO A 53 9.87 0.04 8.15
N GLU A 54 8.67 0.46 8.58
CA GLU A 54 7.84 -0.23 9.59
C GLU A 54 7.24 -1.53 9.02
N GLY A 55 7.01 -1.58 7.70
CA GLY A 55 6.19 -2.60 7.06
C GLY A 55 4.73 -2.60 7.56
N ASN A 56 3.85 -3.29 6.86
CA ASN A 56 2.45 -3.54 7.26
C ASN A 56 1.48 -2.34 7.37
N VAL A 57 1.92 -1.09 7.26
CA VAL A 57 1.03 0.11 7.22
C VAL A 57 0.20 0.14 5.94
N LEU A 58 0.85 -0.16 4.82
CA LEU A 58 0.28 -0.21 3.48
C LEU A 58 0.32 -1.65 2.96
N GLY A 59 -0.66 -1.99 2.13
CA GLY A 59 -0.58 -3.21 1.35
C GLY A 59 -1.40 -3.15 0.08
N VAL A 60 -1.31 -4.20 -0.72
CA VAL A 60 -1.98 -4.26 -2.01
C VAL A 60 -3.24 -5.11 -1.90
N ILE A 61 -4.37 -4.56 -2.33
CA ILE A 61 -5.67 -5.19 -2.40
C ILE A 61 -6.22 -4.92 -3.81
N ASN A 62 -6.65 -5.96 -4.54
CA ASN A 62 -7.10 -5.86 -5.93
C ASN A 62 -6.08 -5.17 -6.87
N GLY A 63 -4.78 -5.35 -6.62
CA GLY A 63 -3.75 -4.66 -7.39
C GLY A 63 -3.69 -3.14 -7.17
N LYS A 64 -4.28 -2.60 -6.11
CA LYS A 64 -4.16 -1.20 -5.70
C LYS A 64 -3.58 -1.11 -4.30
N ALA A 65 -2.78 -0.09 -4.05
CA ALA A 65 -2.27 0.18 -2.71
C ALA A 65 -3.41 0.73 -1.85
N GLU A 66 -3.61 0.15 -0.68
CA GLU A 66 -4.58 0.57 0.31
C GLU A 66 -3.93 0.63 1.69
N LEU A 67 -4.49 1.50 2.53
CA LEU A 67 -4.14 1.58 3.95
C LEU A 67 -4.78 0.40 4.68
N ILE A 68 -3.93 -0.38 5.35
CA ILE A 68 -4.33 -1.55 6.14
C ILE A 68 -4.20 -1.21 7.62
N ALA A 69 -3.05 -0.62 7.99
CA ALA A 69 -2.68 -0.35 9.36
C ALA A 69 -2.23 1.11 9.59
N PRO A 70 -3.15 2.10 9.46
CA PRO A 70 -2.81 3.52 9.56
C PRO A 70 -2.19 3.92 10.90
N THR A 71 -2.50 3.20 11.99
CA THR A 71 -2.01 3.52 13.34
C THR A 71 -0.55 3.24 13.57
N HIS A 72 0.03 2.34 12.78
CA HIS A 72 1.45 2.07 12.77
C HIS A 72 2.24 3.10 11.95
N CYS A 73 1.57 4.11 11.37
CA CYS A 73 2.25 5.17 10.64
C CYS A 73 2.84 6.21 11.60
N ILE A 74 4.16 6.17 11.78
CA ILE A 74 4.90 7.15 12.60
C ILE A 74 5.29 8.43 11.83
N GLY A 75 5.03 8.50 10.52
CA GLY A 75 5.28 9.71 9.72
C GLY A 75 6.65 9.81 9.04
N HIS A 76 7.26 8.69 8.63
CA HIS A 76 8.54 8.69 7.90
C HIS A 76 8.52 9.43 6.55
N GLY A 77 7.36 9.66 5.93
CA GLY A 77 7.22 10.38 4.66
C GLY A 77 7.81 9.67 3.41
N ALA A 78 8.47 8.51 3.58
CA ALA A 78 9.10 7.76 2.48
C ALA A 78 8.10 7.38 1.37
N CYS A 79 6.87 6.99 1.76
CA CYS A 79 5.83 6.55 0.82
C CYS A 79 5.43 7.64 -0.19
N GLN A 80 5.49 8.92 0.20
CA GLN A 80 5.09 10.03 -0.66
C GLN A 80 6.13 10.34 -1.74
N LYS A 81 7.42 10.13 -1.43
CA LYS A 81 8.50 10.32 -2.40
C LYS A 81 8.38 9.37 -3.59
N ASP A 82 7.99 8.12 -3.32
CA ASP A 82 7.83 7.11 -4.36
C ASP A 82 6.52 7.25 -5.15
N MET A 83 5.53 7.98 -4.62
CA MET A 83 4.29 8.30 -5.32
C MET A 83 4.44 9.38 -6.40
N ILE A 84 5.46 10.25 -6.32
CA ILE A 84 5.69 11.36 -7.27
C ILE A 84 6.34 10.87 -8.58
N PHE A 85 6.59 9.56 -8.71
CA PHE A 85 7.23 8.97 -9.89
C PHE A 85 6.46 9.16 -11.22
N PHE A 86 5.20 9.63 -11.17
CA PHE A 86 4.35 9.80 -12.36
C PHE A 86 4.75 10.97 -13.28
N GLU A 87 5.41 12.02 -12.78
CA GLU A 87 5.55 13.27 -13.57
C GLU A 87 6.93 13.46 -14.22
N ARG A 88 7.90 12.55 -14.00
CA ARG A 88 9.31 12.94 -14.23
C ARG A 88 10.25 12.01 -14.97
N LEU A 89 9.84 10.94 -15.65
CA LEU A 89 10.53 10.43 -16.86
C LEU A 89 10.01 9.06 -17.30
N LEU A 90 9.69 8.98 -18.59
CA LEU A 90 9.38 7.79 -19.38
C LEU A 90 10.64 6.94 -19.65
N SER A 91 11.54 6.76 -18.68
CA SER A 91 12.80 6.06 -18.93
C SER A 91 13.30 5.29 -17.70
N PHE A 92 13.50 3.99 -17.91
CA PHE A 92 14.04 2.99 -17.01
C PHE A 92 13.08 2.35 -16.00
N MET A 93 12.54 1.23 -16.50
CA MET A 93 12.57 -0.06 -15.83
C MET A 93 11.73 -0.21 -14.56
N ASN A 94 10.65 -0.96 -14.76
CA ASN A 94 10.12 -1.92 -13.81
C ASN A 94 9.77 -1.34 -12.44
N CYS A 95 8.48 -1.17 -12.25
CA CYS A 95 7.88 -1.78 -11.08
C CYS A 95 8.15 -3.30 -11.12
N GLN A 96 9.34 -3.72 -10.67
CA GLN A 96 9.65 -5.05 -10.18
C GLN A 96 10.38 -4.88 -8.86
#